data_AF-A0A3P8GFZ0-F1
#
_entry.id   AF-A0A3P8GFZ0-F1
#
_cell.length_a   1.000
_cell.length_b   1.000
_cell.length_c   1.000
_cell.angle_alpha   90.00
_cell.angle_beta   90.00
_cell.angle_gamma   90.00
#
_symmetry.space_group_name_H-M   'P 1'
#
loop_
_entity.id
_entity.type
_entity.pdbx_description
1 polymer ?
#
loop_
_entity_poly.entity_id
_entity_poly.type
_entity_poly.pdbx_seq_one_letter_code
_entity_poly.pdbx_strand_id
1 'polypeptide(L)'
;MQDSKHFGYLTAEQAMADYASLISNLTASYADFQSSAVIAIGGSYGGMLAAWMRMKYPNLVHGQVNLSFFSLLPSVPIVCA
;
A
#
# COMPACT_ATOMS: atom_id res chain seq x y z
N MET A 1 -12.92 11.59 -26.55
CA MET A 1 -12.62 11.81 -25.12
C MET A 1 -12.94 10.50 -24.42
N GLN A 2 -11.96 9.96 -23.69
CA GLN A 2 -11.88 8.60 -23.13
C GLN A 2 -13.22 7.98 -22.69
N ASP A 3 -13.42 6.71 -23.05
CA ASP A 3 -14.57 5.88 -22.66
C ASP A 3 -14.57 5.68 -21.12
N SER A 4 -15.37 6.46 -20.40
CA SER A 4 -15.48 6.43 -18.94
C SER A 4 -15.90 5.06 -18.39
N LYS A 5 -16.40 4.18 -19.25
CA LYS A 5 -16.86 2.82 -18.96
C LYS A 5 -15.74 1.89 -18.48
N HIS A 6 -14.47 2.21 -18.75
CA HIS A 6 -13.34 1.33 -18.41
C HIS A 6 -12.53 1.76 -17.18
N PHE A 7 -12.81 2.93 -16.59
CA PHE A 7 -12.07 3.47 -15.44
C PHE A 7 -12.67 3.11 -14.08
N GLY A 8 -13.76 2.34 -14.03
CA GLY A 8 -14.44 1.99 -12.77
C GLY A 8 -13.56 1.27 -11.75
N TYR A 9 -12.46 0.63 -12.20
CA TYR A 9 -11.53 -0.10 -11.33
C TYR A 9 -10.28 0.70 -10.96
N LEU A 10 -10.09 1.90 -11.49
CA LEU A 10 -8.91 2.73 -11.24
C LEU A 10 -9.05 3.46 -9.89
N THR A 11 -8.93 2.71 -8.78
CA THR A 11 -9.04 3.23 -7.41
C THR A 11 -7.83 2.84 -6.56
N ALA A 12 -7.55 3.63 -5.52
CA ALA A 12 -6.48 3.35 -4.57
C ALA A 12 -6.74 2.04 -3.81
N GLU A 13 -8.00 1.80 -3.46
CA GLU A 13 -8.46 0.61 -2.77
C GLU A 13 -8.18 -0.65 -3.58
N GLN A 14 -8.47 -0.62 -4.88
CA GLN A 14 -8.22 -1.75 -5.77
C GLN A 14 -6.72 -2.00 -5.92
N ALA A 15 -5.92 -0.94 -6.13
CA ALA A 15 -4.47 -1.08 -6.22
C ALA A 15 -3.86 -1.68 -4.93
N MET A 16 -4.36 -1.27 -3.75
CA MET A 16 -3.94 -1.86 -2.48
C MET A 16 -4.38 -3.32 -2.31
N ALA A 17 -5.57 -3.68 -2.80
CA ALA A 17 -6.02 -5.07 -2.81
C ALA A 17 -5.11 -5.94 -3.69
N ASP A 18 -4.73 -5.45 -4.86
CA ASP A 18 -3.82 -6.14 -5.77
C ASP A 18 -2.44 -6.37 -5.11
N TYR A 19 -1.91 -5.36 -4.39
CA TYR A 19 -0.67 -5.52 -3.62
C TYR A 19 -0.81 -6.55 -2.48
N ALA A 20 -1.91 -6.53 -1.73
CA ALA A 20 -2.16 -7.49 -0.66
C ALA A 20 -2.23 -8.94 -1.20
N SER A 21 -2.92 -9.14 -2.32
CA SER A 21 -2.97 -10.43 -3.01
C SER A 21 -1.59 -10.87 -3.51
N LEU A 22 -0.81 -9.96 -4.09
CA LEU A 22 0.55 -10.24 -4.54
C LEU A 22 1.44 -10.68 -3.37
N ILE A 23 1.45 -9.93 -2.26
CA ILE A 23 2.25 -10.27 -1.07
C ILE A 23 1.86 -11.65 -0.57
N SER A 24 0.56 -11.92 -0.42
CA SER A 24 0.06 -13.21 0.06
C SER A 24 0.50 -14.36 -0.85
N ASN A 25 0.38 -14.18 -2.17
CA ASN A 25 0.81 -15.17 -3.15
C ASN A 25 2.32 -15.44 -3.08
N LEU A 26 3.14 -14.39 -2.94
CA LEU A 26 4.59 -14.55 -2.81
C LEU A 26 4.96 -15.27 -1.51
N THR A 27 4.37 -14.89 -0.37
CA THR A 27 4.63 -15.56 0.92
C THR A 27 4.16 -17.02 0.92
N ALA A 28 3.11 -17.35 0.18
CA ALA A 28 2.62 -18.72 0.05
C ALA A 28 3.46 -19.56 -0.92
N SER A 29 3.97 -18.95 -1.99
CA SER A 29 4.74 -19.64 -3.03
C SER A 29 6.17 -19.99 -2.61
N TYR A 30 6.74 -19.23 -1.68
CA TYR A 30 8.12 -19.41 -1.22
C TYR A 30 8.16 -19.65 0.29
N ALA A 31 8.57 -20.85 0.70
CA ALA A 31 8.64 -21.23 2.12
C ALA A 31 9.51 -20.28 2.95
N ASP A 32 10.60 -19.77 2.37
CA ASP A 32 11.52 -18.82 3.02
C ASP A 32 10.86 -17.47 3.35
N PHE A 33 9.76 -17.12 2.67
CA PHE A 33 9.07 -15.86 2.87
C PHE A 33 7.91 -15.92 3.87
N GLN A 34 7.54 -17.10 4.37
CA GLN A 34 6.40 -17.26 5.30
C GLN A 34 6.56 -16.48 6.61
N SER A 35 7.79 -16.34 7.10
CA SER A 35 8.11 -15.59 8.33
C SER A 35 8.87 -14.29 8.06
N SER A 36 8.90 -13.84 6.80
CA SER A 36 9.66 -12.65 6.41
C SER A 36 8.86 -11.37 6.68
N ALA A 37 9.52 -10.36 7.25
CA ALA A 37 8.92 -9.04 7.42
C ALA A 37 8.80 -8.33 6.07
N VAL A 38 7.64 -7.74 5.80
CA VAL A 38 7.37 -6.99 4.56
C VAL A 38 7.37 -5.50 4.87
N ILE A 39 8.17 -4.72 4.13
CA ILE A 39 8.26 -3.27 4.26
C ILE A 39 7.76 -2.62 2.97
N ALA A 40 6.72 -1.78 3.07
CA ALA A 40 6.20 -1.02 1.94
C ALA A 40 7.01 0.27 1.76
N ILE A 41 7.60 0.50 0.60
CA ILE A 41 8.40 1.71 0.32
C ILE A 41 7.78 2.45 -0.87
N GLY A 42 7.61 3.76 -0.76
CA GLY A 42 7.05 4.56 -1.86
C GLY A 42 7.27 6.06 -1.73
N GLY A 43 7.21 6.77 -2.86
CA GLY A 43 7.30 8.23 -2.95
C GLY A 43 6.10 8.84 -3.70
N SER A 44 5.87 10.14 -3.53
CA SER A 44 4.65 10.86 -3.93
C SER A 44 3.37 10.10 -3.52
N TYR A 45 2.44 9.91 -4.45
CA TYR A 45 1.25 9.07 -4.29
C TYR A 45 1.59 7.63 -3.84
N GLY A 46 2.72 7.08 -4.31
CA GLY A 46 3.22 5.78 -3.85
C GLY A 46 3.58 5.77 -2.36
N GLY A 47 4.01 6.91 -1.80
CA GLY A 47 4.24 7.05 -0.37
C GLY A 47 2.96 7.08 0.45
N MET A 48 1.91 7.71 -0.09
CA MET A 48 0.56 7.64 0.50
C MET A 48 0.02 6.21 0.46
N LEU A 49 0.17 5.51 -0.67
CA LEU A 49 -0.19 4.09 -0.78
C LEU A 49 0.60 3.22 0.21
N ALA A 50 1.90 3.45 0.39
CA ALA A 50 2.71 2.71 1.36
C ALA A 50 2.21 2.92 2.81
N ALA A 51 1.84 4.15 3.17
CA ALA A 51 1.24 4.46 4.47
C ALA A 51 -0.13 3.78 4.65
N TRP A 52 -1.02 3.88 3.65
CA TRP A 52 -2.35 3.26 3.71
C TRP A 52 -2.29 1.73 3.70
N MET A 53 -1.33 1.12 2.99
CA MET A 53 -1.09 -0.32 3.04
C MET A 53 -0.77 -0.77 4.47
N ARG A 54 0.09 -0.03 5.19
CA ARG A 54 0.43 -0.35 6.59
C ARG A 54 -0.77 -0.20 7.53
N MET A 55 -1.67 0.74 7.27
CA MET A 55 -2.89 0.94 8.05
C MET A 55 -3.95 -0.14 7.77
N LYS A 56 -4.17 -0.47 6.48
CA LYS A 56 -5.27 -1.35 6.05
C LYS A 56 -4.92 -2.85 6.10
N TYR A 57 -3.65 -3.20 5.93
CA TYR A 57 -3.16 -4.58 5.96
C TYR A 57 -1.98 -4.75 6.94
N PRO A 58 -2.17 -4.47 8.25
CA PRO A 58 -1.09 -4.55 9.23
C PRO A 58 -0.54 -5.96 9.45
N ASN A 59 -1.32 -6.99 9.09
CA ASN A 59 -0.92 -8.39 9.12
C ASN A 59 -0.01 -8.80 7.96
N LEU A 60 -0.02 -8.04 6.86
CA LEU A 60 0.83 -8.30 5.69
C LEU A 60 2.04 -7.36 5.68
N VAL A 61 1.83 -6.07 5.92
CA VAL A 61 2.88 -5.04 5.88
C VAL A 61 3.28 -4.66 7.30
N HIS A 62 4.53 -4.94 7.66
CA HIS A 62 5.05 -4.76 9.01
C HIS A 62 5.54 -3.33 9.26
N GLY A 63 6.07 -2.69 8.22
CA GLY A 63 6.54 -1.32 8.27
C GLY A 63 6.39 -0.62 6.92
N GLN A 64 6.51 0.71 6.93
CA GLN A 64 6.49 1.50 5.70
C GLN A 64 7.51 2.63 5.74
N VAL A 65 8.01 2.99 4.56
CA VAL A 65 8.89 4.15 4.34
C VAL A 65 8.30 5.01 3.23
N ASN A 66 8.03 6.27 3.56
CA ASN A 66 7.50 7.26 2.63
C ASN A 66 8.58 8.28 2.26
N LEU A 67 8.78 8.49 0.96
CA LEU A 67 9.81 9.34 0.37
C LEU A 67 9.23 10.62 -0.29
N SER A 68 8.27 11.28 0.38
CA SER A 68 7.48 12.37 -0.23
C SER A 68 7.35 13.64 0.62
N PHE A 69 7.24 14.78 -0.05
CA PHE A 69 7.07 16.14 0.51
C PHE A 69 5.76 16.38 1.31
N PHE A 70 4.80 15.45 1.27
CA PHE A 70 3.46 15.62 1.89
C PHE A 70 3.45 15.43 3.42
N SER A 71 4.57 15.08 4.04
CA SER A 71 4.73 14.99 5.50
C SER A 71 4.54 16.34 6.24
N LEU A 72 4.32 17.44 5.52
CA LEU A 72 4.24 18.81 6.04
C LEU A 72 2.84 19.44 6.03
N LEU A 73 1.79 18.74 5.62
CA LEU A 73 0.42 19.30 5.70
C LEU A 73 -0.28 18.85 7.00
N PRO A 74 -0.45 19.74 7.99
CA PRO A 74 -0.94 19.42 9.34
C PRO A 74 -2.43 19.04 9.41
N SER A 75 -3.09 18.80 8.27
CA SER A 75 -4.55 18.67 8.18
C SER A 75 -5.04 17.26 7.84
N VAL A 76 -4.16 16.30 7.55
CA VAL A 76 -4.53 14.90 7.37
C VAL A 76 -3.94 14.12 8.55
N PRO A 77 -4.75 13.70 9.54
CA PRO A 77 -4.23 13.01 10.69
C PRO A 77 -3.62 11.70 10.21
N ILE A 78 -2.29 11.60 10.32
CA ILE A 78 -1.60 10.33 10.43
C ILE A 78 -2.05 9.78 11.78
N VAL A 79 -3.22 9.13 11.79
CA VAL A 79 -3.67 8.36 12.94
C VAL A 79 -2.70 7.19 13.05
N CYS A 80 -1.65 7.40 13.84
CA CYS A 80 -1.12 6.35 14.69
C CYS A 80 -2.26 5.91 15.61
N ALA A 81 -2.78 4.72 15.34
CA ALA A 81 -3.40 3.84 16.31
C ALA A 81 -2.89 2.43 16.00
#